data_AF-A0A820SVD0-F1
#
_entry.id   AF-A0A820SVD0-F1
#
_cell.length_a   1.000
_cell.length_b   1.000
_cell.length_c   1.000
_cell.angle_alpha   90.00
_cell.angle_beta   90.00
_cell.angle_gamma   90.00
#
_symmetry.space_group_name_H-M   'P 1'
#
loop_
_entity.id
_entity.type
_entity.pdbx_description
1 polymer ?
#
loop_
_entity_poly.entity_id
_entity_poly.type
_entity_poly.pdbx_seq_one_letter_code
_entity_poly.pdbx_strand_id
1 'polypeptide(L)'
;MYSGSPSQLLSRSAHGAAVCLGPEATTAWKNSGAQWEAVSSRIVTVRIECRPVPITIIAVYALINPSNRVKNDIETCDEFYKTLQATIDKTHKSDMIMIMGDFNARVGVEQANTAGETVGKHAIDKQNQNGR
;
A
#
# COMPACT_ATOMS: atom_id res chain seq x y z
N MET A 1 -9.38 -9.45 4.95
CA MET A 1 -8.65 -8.58 5.90
C MET A 1 -8.89 -7.15 5.47
N TYR A 2 -9.27 -6.25 6.37
CA TYR A 2 -9.75 -4.91 6.02
C TYR A 2 -9.26 -3.87 7.02
N SER A 3 -8.79 -2.73 6.54
CA SER A 3 -8.21 -1.68 7.38
C SER A 3 -9.12 -0.49 7.68
N GLY A 4 -10.31 -0.42 7.07
CA GLY A 4 -11.17 0.75 7.20
C GLY A 4 -11.65 1.00 8.64
N SER A 5 -11.88 2.26 8.95
CA SER A 5 -12.39 2.71 10.26
C SER A 5 -13.87 2.31 10.44
N PRO A 6 -14.31 1.97 11.67
CA PRO A 6 -15.73 1.77 12.00
C PRO A 6 -16.61 3.02 11.81
N SER A 7 -16.03 4.21 11.70
CA SER A 7 -16.75 5.50 11.70
C SER A 7 -17.54 5.76 10.41
N GLN A 8 -18.87 5.80 10.53
CA GLN A 8 -19.88 5.95 9.46
C GLN A 8 -19.99 7.35 8.80
N LEU A 9 -18.89 8.07 8.57
CA LEU A 9 -18.94 9.26 7.71
C LEU A 9 -18.69 8.83 6.26
N LEU A 10 -19.78 8.46 5.59
CA LEU A 10 -19.86 8.06 4.18
C LEU A 10 -19.58 9.25 3.24
N SER A 11 -18.36 9.79 3.28
CA SER A 11 -17.86 10.64 2.18
C SER A 11 -17.16 9.74 1.15
N ARG A 12 -17.13 10.13 -0.13
CA ARG A 12 -16.46 9.37 -1.21
C ARG A 12 -14.96 9.12 -0.98
N SER A 13 -14.37 9.82 -0.01
CA SER A 13 -13.02 9.61 0.55
C SER A 13 -12.93 8.46 1.58
N ALA A 14 -14.00 7.67 1.74
CA ALA A 14 -14.11 6.55 2.68
C ALA A 14 -12.85 5.69 2.69
N HIS A 15 -12.29 5.54 3.89
CA HIS A 15 -10.99 4.93 4.13
C HIS A 15 -11.10 3.41 4.14
N GLY A 16 -10.10 2.73 3.57
CA GLY A 16 -9.97 1.29 3.70
C GLY A 16 -9.14 0.68 2.58
N ALA A 17 -8.26 -0.25 2.94
CA ALA A 17 -7.64 -1.20 2.05
C ALA A 17 -8.07 -2.62 2.47
N ALA A 18 -8.25 -3.51 1.49
CA ALA A 18 -8.65 -4.88 1.73
C ALA A 18 -7.73 -5.87 1.01
N VAL A 19 -7.43 -6.98 1.68
CA VAL A 19 -6.84 -8.17 1.07
C VAL A 19 -7.83 -9.32 1.23
N CYS A 20 -8.18 -9.92 0.10
CA CYS A 20 -9.08 -11.06 0.01
C CYS A 20 -8.28 -12.29 -0.47
N LEU A 21 -8.44 -13.41 0.22
CA LEU A 21 -7.82 -14.68 -0.12
C LEU A 21 -8.90 -15.67 -0.53
N GLY A 22 -8.59 -16.54 -1.50
CA GLY A 22 -9.44 -17.68 -1.83
C GLY A 22 -9.56 -18.68 -0.66
N PRO A 23 -10.52 -19.62 -0.70
CA PRO A 23 -10.76 -20.57 0.39
C PRO A 23 -9.53 -21.42 0.78
N GLU A 24 -8.79 -21.92 -0.22
CA GLU A 24 -7.60 -22.75 -0.02
C GLU A 24 -6.48 -21.95 0.64
N ALA A 25 -6.22 -20.75 0.11
CA ALA A 25 -5.22 -19.83 0.66
C ALA A 25 -5.59 -19.40 2.10
N THR A 26 -6.87 -19.14 2.36
CA THR A 26 -7.37 -18.79 3.70
C THR A 26 -7.16 -19.93 4.70
N THR A 27 -7.42 -21.17 4.30
CA THR A 27 -7.21 -22.35 5.15
C THR A 27 -5.73 -22.56 5.45
N ALA A 28 -4.88 -22.52 4.42
CA ALA A 28 -3.43 -22.66 4.60
C ALA A 28 -2.86 -21.56 5.52
N TRP A 29 -3.31 -20.32 5.34
CA TRP A 29 -2.90 -19.16 6.12
C TRP A 29 -3.32 -19.24 7.58
N LYS A 30 -4.56 -19.68 7.87
CA LYS A 30 -5.01 -19.91 9.25
C LYS A 30 -4.23 -21.03 9.93
N ASN A 31 -4.00 -22.14 9.22
CA ASN A 31 -3.31 -23.31 9.78
C ASN A 31 -1.82 -23.06 10.05
N SER A 32 -1.20 -22.12 9.34
CA SER A 32 0.21 -21.75 9.56
C SER A 32 0.40 -20.75 10.70
N GLY A 33 -0.69 -20.27 11.34
CA GLY A 33 -0.61 -19.25 12.39
C GLY A 33 -0.26 -17.86 11.85
N ALA A 34 -0.54 -17.62 10.58
CA ALA A 34 -0.17 -16.37 9.93
C ALA A 34 -0.95 -15.16 10.46
N GLN A 35 -0.34 -13.98 10.34
CA GLN A 35 -0.80 -12.74 10.97
C GLN A 35 -1.14 -11.68 9.93
N TRP A 36 -2.06 -10.81 10.29
CA TRP A 36 -2.38 -9.59 9.56
C TRP A 36 -2.58 -8.43 10.52
N GLU A 37 -2.33 -7.22 10.05
CA GLU A 37 -2.47 -6.01 10.86
C GLU A 37 -3.08 -4.89 10.00
N ALA A 38 -4.09 -4.21 10.54
CA ALA A 38 -4.54 -2.92 10.03
C ALA A 38 -3.66 -1.82 10.61
N VAL A 39 -2.56 -1.49 9.92
CA VAL A 39 -1.58 -0.49 10.38
C VAL A 39 -2.19 0.92 10.42
N SER A 40 -3.04 1.24 9.44
CA SER A 40 -3.82 2.49 9.42
C SER A 40 -5.08 2.29 8.57
N SER A 41 -5.94 3.31 8.51
CA SER A 41 -7.12 3.29 7.64
C SER A 41 -6.81 3.14 6.14
N ARG A 42 -5.52 3.24 5.75
CA ARG A 42 -5.02 3.15 4.38
C ARG A 42 -3.99 2.06 4.14
N ILE A 43 -3.53 1.35 5.18
CA ILE A 43 -2.47 0.34 5.08
C ILE A 43 -2.89 -0.91 5.83
N VAL A 44 -2.85 -2.05 5.15
CA VAL A 44 -3.01 -3.38 5.75
C VAL A 44 -1.80 -4.24 5.39
N THR A 45 -1.29 -4.97 6.38
CA THR A 45 -0.23 -5.97 6.16
C THR A 45 -0.79 -7.36 6.33
N VAL A 46 -0.33 -8.28 5.48
CA VAL A 46 -0.67 -9.70 5.55
C VAL A 46 0.61 -10.48 5.28
N ARG A 47 1.02 -11.30 6.25
CA ARG A 47 2.14 -12.23 6.04
C ARG A 47 1.58 -13.58 5.62
N ILE A 48 2.02 -14.11 4.48
CA ILE A 48 1.62 -15.42 3.97
C ILE A 48 2.79 -16.38 4.10
N GLU A 49 2.64 -17.36 4.98
CA GLU A 49 3.59 -18.46 5.11
C GLU A 49 3.51 -19.37 3.89
N CYS A 50 4.42 -19.18 2.95
CA CYS A 50 4.57 -20.01 1.76
C CYS A 50 6.01 -20.49 1.62
N ARG A 51 6.21 -21.56 0.85
CA ARG A 51 7.53 -22.13 0.58
C ARG A 51 7.99 -21.74 -0.83
N PRO A 52 9.29 -21.45 -1.04
CA PRO A 52 10.37 -21.54 -0.05
C PRO A 52 10.52 -20.32 0.86
N VAL A 53 9.91 -19.18 0.52
CA VAL A 53 10.07 -17.90 1.23
C VAL A 53 8.70 -17.32 1.57
N PRO A 54 8.44 -16.91 2.83
CA PRO A 54 7.21 -16.22 3.19
C PRO A 54 7.06 -14.90 2.43
N ILE A 55 5.82 -14.51 2.12
CA ILE A 55 5.52 -13.26 1.43
C ILE A 55 4.82 -12.32 2.40
N THR A 56 5.34 -11.11 2.60
CA THR A 56 4.62 -10.04 3.29
C THR A 56 4.00 -9.10 2.26
N ILE A 57 2.67 -9.08 2.22
CA ILE A 57 1.89 -8.17 1.39
C ILE A 57 1.56 -6.92 2.21
N ILE A 58 1.94 -5.76 1.69
CA ILE A 58 1.56 -4.44 2.23
C ILE A 58 0.60 -3.83 1.21
N ALA A 59 -0.70 -3.91 1.49
CA ALA A 59 -1.71 -3.32 0.62
C ALA A 59 -2.02 -1.89 1.09
N VAL A 60 -1.93 -0.95 0.15
CA VAL A 60 -2.04 0.49 0.41
C VAL A 60 -3.16 1.13 -0.38
N TYR A 61 -3.71 2.20 0.18
CA TYR A 61 -4.51 3.17 -0.55
C TYR A 61 -4.05 4.59 -0.17
N ALA A 62 -3.16 5.19 -0.96
CA ALA A 62 -2.60 6.49 -0.65
C ALA A 62 -3.64 7.61 -0.77
N LEU A 63 -3.36 8.74 -0.13
CA LEU A 63 -4.19 9.94 -0.24
C LEU A 63 -4.02 10.56 -1.63
N ILE A 64 -5.09 11.16 -2.16
CA ILE A 64 -4.97 12.06 -3.31
C ILE A 64 -4.19 13.28 -2.83
N ASN A 65 -3.16 13.67 -3.56
CA ASN A 65 -2.35 14.84 -3.25
C ASN A 65 -2.84 16.04 -4.10
N PRO A 66 -3.72 16.90 -3.56
CA PRO A 66 -4.28 18.01 -4.33
C PRO A 66 -3.20 19.06 -4.62
N SER A 67 -3.20 19.58 -5.85
CA SER A 67 -2.25 20.62 -6.30
C SER A 67 -2.38 21.92 -5.49
N ASN A 68 -3.55 22.18 -4.89
CA ASN A 68 -3.87 23.31 -4.03
C ASN A 68 -3.84 22.90 -2.55
N ARG A 69 -2.63 22.69 -2.02
CA ARG A 69 -2.41 22.23 -0.64
C ARG A 69 -2.92 23.25 0.39
N VAL A 70 -3.68 22.78 1.37
CA VAL A 70 -3.75 23.40 2.70
C VAL A 70 -2.75 22.67 3.60
N LYS A 71 -2.15 23.35 4.60
CA LYS A 71 -1.08 22.81 5.45
C LYS A 71 -1.39 21.40 6.02
N ASN A 72 -2.63 21.17 6.46
CA ASN A 72 -3.06 19.90 7.04
C ASN A 72 -3.00 18.72 6.04
N ASP A 73 -3.31 18.96 4.77
CA ASP A 73 -3.29 17.90 3.74
C ASP A 73 -1.85 17.41 3.48
N ILE A 74 -0.87 18.32 3.60
CA ILE A 74 0.55 18.02 3.46
C ILE A 74 1.02 17.10 4.57
N GLU A 75 0.75 17.49 5.81
CA GLU A 75 1.17 16.73 7.00
C GLU A 75 0.57 15.31 6.97
N THR A 76 -0.70 15.18 6.56
CA THR A 76 -1.36 13.88 6.42
C THR A 76 -0.73 13.01 5.32
N CYS A 77 -0.33 13.59 4.18
CA CYS A 77 0.37 12.86 3.12
C CYS A 77 1.76 12.38 3.59
N ASP A 78 2.53 13.25 4.24
CA ASP A 78 3.86 12.91 4.74
C ASP A 78 3.79 11.82 5.83
N GLU A 79 2.78 11.89 6.72
CA GLU A 79 2.50 10.85 7.71
C GLU A 79 2.18 9.50 7.08
N PHE A 80 1.42 9.48 5.98
CA PHE A 80 1.13 8.26 5.23
C PHE A 80 2.43 7.59 4.74
N TYR A 81 3.32 8.33 4.07
CA TYR A 81 4.56 7.76 3.54
C TYR A 81 5.55 7.39 4.65
N LYS A 82 5.62 8.15 5.76
CA LYS A 82 6.39 7.76 6.96
C LYS A 82 5.88 6.46 7.56
N THR A 83 4.56 6.31 7.67
CA THR A 83 3.94 5.09 8.19
C THR A 83 4.21 3.90 7.27
N LEU A 84 4.11 4.10 5.95
CA LEU A 84 4.43 3.07 4.96
C LEU A 84 5.90 2.63 5.07
N GLN A 85 6.84 3.58 5.14
CA GLN A 85 8.26 3.25 5.29
C GLN A 85 8.52 2.47 6.58
N ALA A 86 7.97 2.92 7.71
CA ALA A 86 8.10 2.20 8.98
C ALA A 86 7.48 0.78 8.93
N THR A 87 6.44 0.57 8.11
CA THR A 87 5.83 -0.75 7.90
C THR A 87 6.76 -1.66 7.11
N ILE A 88 7.40 -1.14 6.07
CA ILE A 88 8.41 -1.85 5.29
C ILE A 88 9.59 -2.23 6.19
N ASP A 89 10.10 -1.28 6.98
CA ASP A 89 11.27 -1.48 7.84
C ASP A 89 11.03 -2.50 8.96
N LYS A 90 9.79 -2.61 9.44
CA LYS A 90 9.37 -3.60 10.44
C LYS A 90 9.20 -5.02 9.86
N THR A 91 9.10 -5.15 8.54
CA THR A 91 8.90 -6.46 7.90
C THR A 91 10.13 -7.34 8.11
N HIS A 92 9.91 -8.65 8.27
CA HIS A 92 11.01 -9.61 8.42
C HIS A 92 11.93 -9.56 7.18
N LYS A 93 13.24 -9.40 7.40
CA LYS A 93 14.24 -9.30 6.32
C LYS A 93 14.31 -10.55 5.41
N SER A 94 13.84 -11.69 5.90
CA SER A 94 13.75 -12.95 5.16
C SER A 94 12.55 -13.04 4.24
N ASP A 95 11.54 -12.19 4.44
CA ASP A 95 10.32 -12.25 3.66
C ASP A 95 10.50 -11.58 2.31
N MET A 96 9.81 -12.11 1.30
CA MET A 96 9.59 -11.38 0.06
C MET A 96 8.54 -10.29 0.30
N ILE A 97 8.90 -9.03 0.10
CA ILE A 97 8.00 -7.90 0.29
C ILE A 97 7.25 -7.61 -1.01
N MET A 98 5.92 -7.59 -0.94
CA MET A 98 5.05 -7.15 -2.03
C MET A 98 4.22 -5.96 -1.57
N ILE A 99 4.51 -4.77 -2.11
CA ILE A 99 3.71 -3.58 -1.86
C ILE A 99 2.76 -3.39 -3.04
N MET A 100 1.46 -3.29 -2.77
CA MET A 100 0.45 -3.22 -3.82
C MET A 100 -0.72 -2.32 -3.42
N GLY A 101 -1.50 -1.90 -4.41
CA GLY A 101 -2.68 -1.06 -4.19
C GLY A 101 -2.58 0.26 -4.94
N ASP A 102 -3.42 1.21 -4.55
CA ASP A 102 -3.56 2.47 -5.26
C ASP A 102 -2.74 3.56 -4.56
N PHE A 103 -1.63 3.95 -5.18
CA PHE A 103 -0.77 5.02 -4.69
C PHE A 103 -1.28 6.43 -5.05
N ASN A 104 -2.38 6.54 -5.81
CA ASN A 104 -2.82 7.80 -6.41
C ASN A 104 -1.68 8.53 -7.13
N ALA A 105 -0.70 7.76 -7.61
CA ALA A 105 0.54 8.25 -8.20
C ALA A 105 0.40 8.30 -9.71
N ARG A 106 0.81 9.43 -10.28
CA ARG A 106 1.01 9.61 -11.71
C ARG A 106 2.50 9.50 -11.93
N VAL A 107 2.97 8.41 -12.54
CA VAL A 107 4.38 8.21 -12.85
C VAL A 107 4.69 8.88 -14.18
N GLY A 108 5.69 9.76 -14.18
CA GLY A 108 6.13 10.52 -15.35
C GLY A 108 7.00 9.70 -16.29
N VAL A 109 7.08 10.11 -17.56
CA VAL A 109 7.99 9.51 -18.56
C VAL A 109 9.46 9.60 -18.10
N GLU A 110 9.85 10.69 -17.43
CA GLU A 110 11.19 10.84 -16.84
C GLU A 110 11.52 9.72 -15.84
N GLN A 111 10.62 9.43 -14.88
CA GLN A 111 10.80 8.29 -13.99
C GLN A 111 10.86 6.98 -14.75
N ALA A 112 9.99 6.77 -15.76
CA ALA A 112 10.01 5.54 -16.55
C ALA A 112 11.36 5.32 -17.25
N ASN A 113 12.01 6.39 -17.72
CA ASN A 113 13.32 6.32 -18.36
C ASN A 113 14.46 6.02 -17.37
N THR A 114 14.32 6.45 -16.11
CA THR A 114 15.35 6.23 -15.07
C THR A 114 15.17 4.95 -14.26
N ALA A 115 13.95 4.42 -14.18
CA ALA A 115 13.58 3.32 -13.29
C ALA A 115 13.82 1.92 -13.92
N GLY A 116 14.40 1.86 -15.12
CA GLY A 116 14.72 0.61 -15.81
C GLY A 116 13.47 -0.25 -16.06
N GLU A 117 13.54 -1.54 -15.76
CA GLU A 117 12.45 -2.50 -15.98
C GLU A 117 11.29 -2.38 -14.97
N THR A 118 11.37 -1.46 -13.99
CA THR A 118 10.38 -1.35 -12.90
C THR A 118 9.15 -0.53 -13.26
N VAL A 119 9.19 0.25 -14.34
CA VAL A 119 8.07 1.07 -14.82
C VAL A 119 7.69 0.65 -16.23
N GLY A 120 6.41 0.34 -16.43
CA GLY A 120 5.89 -0.08 -17.73
C GLY A 120 5.86 1.06 -18.77
N LYS A 121 5.73 0.67 -20.05
CA LYS A 121 5.72 1.57 -21.22
C LYS A 121 4.60 2.63 -21.30
N HIS A 122 3.68 2.64 -20.33
CA HIS A 122 2.47 3.48 -20.33
C HIS A 122 2.53 4.61 -19.30
N ALA A 123 3.74 5.09 -18.97
CA ALA A 123 3.89 6.31 -18.18
C ALA A 123 3.29 7.52 -18.91
N ILE A 124 2.82 8.48 -18.14
CA ILE A 124 2.08 9.66 -18.61
C ILE A 124 2.96 10.91 -18.55
N ASP A 125 2.66 11.91 -19.37
CA ASP A 125 3.57 13.05 -19.61
C ASP A 125 4.04 13.79 -18.35
N LYS A 126 3.17 13.95 -17.34
CA LYS A 126 3.50 14.69 -16.11
C LYS A 126 3.23 13.87 -14.86
N GLN A 127 4.29 13.65 -14.08
CA GLN A 127 4.21 13.09 -12.74
C GLN A 127 3.42 14.01 -11.79
N ASN A 128 2.71 13.42 -10.84
CA ASN A 128 2.17 14.17 -9.70
C ASN A 128 3.08 13.99 -8.48
N GLN A 129 2.77 14.68 -7.38
CA GLN A 129 3.61 14.64 -6.17
C GLN A 129 3.71 13.25 -5.53
N ASN A 130 2.72 12.38 -5.72
CA ASN A 130 2.76 11.00 -5.22
C ASN A 130 3.60 10.06 -6.09
N GLY A 131 3.85 10.42 -7.35
CA GLY A 131 4.70 9.66 -8.28
C GLY A 131 6.15 10.14 -8.32
N ARG A 132 6.53 11.04 -7.39
CA ARG A 132 7.88 11.57 -7.26
C ARG A 132 8.79 10.64 -6.47
#